data_AF-A0AAE3GGA7-F1
#
_entry.id   AF-A0AAE3GGA7-F1
#
_cell.length_a   1.000
_cell.length_b   1.000
_cell.length_c   1.000
_cell.angle_alpha   90.00
_cell.angle_beta   90.00
_cell.angle_gamma   90.00
#
_symmetry.space_group_name_H-M   'P 1'
#
loop_
_entity.id
_entity.type
_entity.pdbx_description
1 polymer ?
#
loop_
_entity_poly.entity_id
_entity_poly.type
_entity_poly.pdbx_seq_one_letter_code
_entity_poly.pdbx_strand_id
1 'polypeptide(L)' 'MRASNPGMKILVARIIPVEPSGCAACPQRVVALNKAIPGWAAGKSTAQSPITVLDQWTGFTAATDTNAGV' A
#
# COMPACT_ATOMS: atom_id res chain seq x y z
N MET A 1 -8.48 -7.14 13.51
CA MET A 1 -9.07 -7.52 12.20
C MET A 1 -9.58 -8.97 12.22
N ARG A 2 -8.74 -9.98 11.93
CA ARG A 2 -9.20 -11.39 11.84
C ARG A 2 -9.75 -11.99 13.14
N ALA A 3 -9.32 -11.49 14.30
CA ALA A 3 -9.92 -11.87 15.58
C ALA A 3 -11.42 -11.49 15.69
N SER A 4 -11.86 -10.45 14.98
CA SER A 4 -13.27 -10.03 14.94
C SER A 4 -14.04 -10.69 13.80
N ASN A 5 -13.40 -10.91 12.64
CA ASN A 5 -13.98 -11.67 11.53
C ASN A 5 -12.91 -12.58 10.90
N PRO A 6 -12.90 -13.88 11.22
CA PRO A 6 -11.92 -14.83 10.69
C PRO A 6 -11.99 -15.01 9.16
N GLY A 7 -13.13 -14.71 8.53
CA GLY A 7 -13.35 -14.87 7.09
C GLY A 7 -13.22 -13.58 6.26
N MET A 8 -12.67 -12.51 6.83
CA MET A 8 -12.55 -11.25 6.09
C MET A 8 -11.64 -11.36 4.87
N LYS A 9 -12.00 -10.66 3.79
CA LYS A 9 -11.15 -10.50 2.61
C LYS A 9 -10.44 -9.15 2.73
N ILE A 10 -9.14 -9.13 2.48
CA ILE A 10 -8.31 -7.94 2.71
C ILE A 10 -7.73 -7.49 1.38
N LEU A 11 -7.93 -6.22 1.05
CA LEU A 11 -7.28 -5.55 -0.08
C LEU A 11 -6.23 -4.60 0.49
N VAL A 12 -4.99 -4.70 0.01
CA VAL A 12 -3.90 -3.81 0.43
C VAL A 12 -3.30 -3.16 -0.80
N ALA A 13 -3.36 -1.84 -0.87
CA ALA A 13 -2.74 -1.10 -1.95
C ALA A 13 -1.23 -0.93 -1.71
N ARG A 14 -0.44 -0.95 -2.79
CA ARG A 14 0.79 -0.16 -2.82
C ARG A 14 0.42 1.30 -2.57
N ILE A 15 1.20 1.96 -1.74
CA ILE A 15 1.02 3.38 -1.43
C ILE A 15 1.32 4.18 -2.69
N ILE A 16 0.63 5.28 -2.93
CA ILE A 16 0.92 6.27 -3.99
C ILE A 16 2.27 6.98 -3.76
N PRO A 17 2.86 7.64 -4.77
CA PRO A 17 3.98 8.56 -4.56
C PRO A 17 3.66 9.62 -3.49
N VAL A 18 4.58 9.83 -2.53
CA VAL A 18 4.46 10.79 -1.43
C VAL A 18 5.74 11.61 -1.34
N GLU A 19 5.63 12.91 -1.59
CA GLU A 19 6.76 13.87 -1.61
C GLU A 19 6.47 15.12 -0.76
N PRO A 20 6.34 14.98 0.57
CA PRO A 20 6.01 16.12 1.44
C PRO A 20 7.21 17.04 1.58
N SER A 21 6.94 18.35 1.69
CA SER A 21 7.96 19.35 1.96
C SER A 21 8.66 19.04 3.30
N GLY A 22 9.99 19.10 3.30
CA GLY A 22 10.80 18.84 4.50
C GLY A 22 11.14 17.37 4.78
N CYS A 23 10.74 16.41 3.93
CA CYS A 23 11.15 15.01 4.10
C CYS A 23 11.79 14.41 2.84
N ALA A 24 13.09 14.64 2.65
CA ALA A 24 13.84 14.09 1.51
C ALA A 24 13.87 12.54 1.49
N ALA A 25 13.74 11.87 2.64
CA ALA A 25 13.76 10.41 2.72
C ALA A 25 12.40 9.74 2.45
N CYS A 26 11.30 10.49 2.48
CA CYS A 26 9.95 9.94 2.37
C CYS A 26 9.69 9.20 1.06
N PRO A 27 10.04 9.73 -0.13
CA PRO A 27 9.79 9.05 -1.40
C PRO A 27 10.43 7.65 -1.43
N GLN A 28 11.69 7.55 -0.99
CA GLN A 28 12.42 6.28 -0.99
C GLN A 28 11.88 5.29 0.05
N ARG A 29 11.39 5.78 1.20
CA ARG A 29 10.72 4.92 2.18
C ARG A 29 9.43 4.32 1.63
N VAL A 30 8.68 5.07 0.83
CA VAL A 30 7.49 4.53 0.15
C VAL A 30 7.87 3.46 -0.88
N VAL A 31 8.92 3.69 -1.68
CA VAL A 31 9.44 2.67 -2.61
C VAL A 31 9.82 1.39 -1.85
N ALA A 32 10.53 1.51 -0.73
CA ALA A 32 10.92 0.37 0.09
C ALA A 32 9.70 -0.38 0.67
N LEU A 33 8.69 0.35 1.15
CA LEU A 33 7.45 -0.22 1.66
C LEU A 33 6.67 -0.95 0.55
N ASN A 34 6.51 -0.34 -0.62
CA ASN A 34 5.85 -0.93 -1.79
C ASN A 34 6.52 -2.22 -2.25
N LYS A 35 7.85 -2.30 -2.14
CA LYS A 35 8.62 -3.52 -2.42
C LYS A 35 8.38 -4.63 -1.39
N ALA A 36 8.13 -4.28 -0.12
CA ALA A 36 7.89 -5.24 0.96
C ALA A 36 6.46 -5.80 0.99
N ILE A 37 5.47 -5.01 0.53
CA ILE A 37 4.04 -5.38 0.60
C ILE A 37 3.72 -6.76 0.00
N PRO A 38 4.19 -7.13 -1.21
CA PRO A 38 3.87 -8.44 -1.79
C PRO A 38 4.34 -9.62 -0.92
N GLY A 39 5.58 -9.56 -0.40
CA GLY A 39 6.12 -10.61 0.45
C GLY A 39 5.39 -10.71 1.79
N TRP A 40 5.05 -9.57 2.39
CA TRP A 40 4.24 -9.52 3.60
C TRP A 40 2.83 -10.09 3.37
N ALA A 41 2.17 -9.70 2.26
CA ALA A 41 0.82 -10.16 1.94
C ALA A 41 0.81 -11.68 1.71
N ALA A 42 1.77 -12.21 0.95
CA ALA A 42 1.92 -13.65 0.76
C ALA A 42 2.14 -14.39 2.09
N GLY A 43 3.00 -13.86 2.97
CA GLY A 43 3.28 -14.46 4.28
C GLY A 43 2.13 -14.37 5.30
N LYS A 44 1.09 -13.58 5.03
CA LYS A 44 -0.09 -13.42 5.90
C LYS A 44 -1.40 -13.88 5.27
N SER A 45 -1.44 -14.14 3.96
CA SER A 45 -2.64 -14.58 3.25
C SER A 45 -2.98 -16.03 3.60
N THR A 46 -4.27 -16.34 3.72
CA THR A 46 -4.77 -17.71 3.90
C THR A 46 -5.96 -17.95 2.97
N ALA A 47 -6.31 -19.20 2.71
CA ALA A 47 -7.50 -19.52 1.91
C ALA A 47 -8.81 -18.97 2.52
N GLN A 48 -8.93 -18.98 3.85
CA GLN A 48 -10.10 -18.48 4.58
C GLN A 48 -10.18 -16.95 4.60
N SER A 49 -9.03 -16.25 4.61
CA SER A 49 -8.94 -14.80 4.69
C SER A 49 -7.86 -14.29 3.73
N PRO A 50 -8.15 -14.27 2.42
CA PRO A 50 -7.16 -13.92 1.41
C PRO A 50 -6.78 -12.44 1.50
N ILE A 51 -5.51 -12.15 1.20
CA ILE A 51 -4.98 -10.80 1.01
C ILE A 51 -4.65 -10.62 -0.47
N THR A 52 -5.24 -9.61 -1.10
CA THR A 52 -4.93 -9.21 -2.48
C THR A 52 -4.19 -7.89 -2.47
N VAL A 53 -3.05 -7.84 -3.16
CA VAL A 53 -2.29 -6.59 -3.34
C VAL A 53 -2.81 -5.87 -4.57
N LEU A 54 -3.13 -4.58 -4.41
CA LEU A 54 -3.57 -3.70 -5.48
C LEU A 54 -2.45 -2.73 -5.85
N ASP A 55 -2.27 -2.48 -7.14
CA ASP A 55 -1.34 -1.46 -7.62
C ASP A 55 -2.06 -0.12 -7.77
N GLN A 56 -1.90 0.75 -6.76
CA GLN A 56 -2.33 2.14 -6.82
C GLN A 56 -1.15 3.09 -7.11
N TRP A 57 0.05 2.56 -7.36
CA TRP A 57 1.25 3.37 -7.60
C TRP A 57 1.45 3.66 -9.08
N THR A 58 1.35 2.62 -9.93
CA THR A 58 1.63 2.76 -11.35
C THR A 58 0.67 3.73 -12.02
N GLY A 59 1.22 4.72 -12.73
CA GLY A 59 0.43 5.75 -13.41
C GLY A 59 0.02 6.93 -12.52
N PHE A 60 0.30 6.90 -11.22
CA PHE A 60 0.01 8.02 -10.33
C PHE A 60 1.10 9.10 -10.42
N THR A 61 0.68 10.34 -10.61
CA THR A 61 1.55 11.53 -10.64
C THR A 61 1.24 12.42 -9.45
N ALA A 62 2.15 12.44 -8.46
CA ALA A 62 1.97 13.24 -7.24
C ALA A 62 1.56 14.70 -7.53
N ALA A 63 2.20 15.34 -8.50
CA ALA A 63 1.94 16.75 -8.83
C ALA A 63 0.52 17.04 -9.36
N THR A 64 -0.14 16.07 -10.01
CA THR A 64 -1.43 16.28 -10.68
C THR A 64 -2.57 15.49 -10.07
N ASP A 65 -2.28 14.45 -9.31
CA ASP A 65 -3.30 13.49 -8.84
C ASP A 65 -3.61 13.66 -7.34
N THR A 66 -2.85 14.52 -6.63
CA THR A 66 -3.10 14.86 -5.22
C THR A 66 -3.86 16.18 -5.01
N ASN A 67 -4.59 16.66 -6.02
CA ASN A 67 -5.31 17.96 -5.97
C ASN A 67 -6.37 18.02 -4.84
N ALA A 68 -6.76 16.89 -4.27
CA ALA A 68 -7.66 16.80 -3.12
C ALA A 68 -6.94 16.87 -1.74
N GLY A 69 -5.60 17.01 -1.74
CA GLY A 69 -4.75 17.02 -0.55
C GLY A 69 -4.22 15.62 -0.18
N VAL A 70 -2.91 15.52 0.03
CA VAL A 70 -2.23 14.42 0.74
C VAL A 70 -1.54 14.96 1.98
#